data_AF-A0AAV0Q3U1-F1
#
_entry.id   AF-A0AAV0Q3U1-F1
#
_cell.length_a   1.000
_cell.length_b   1.000
_cell.length_c   1.000
_cell.angle_alpha   90.00
_cell.angle_beta   90.00
_cell.angle_gamma   90.00
#
_symmetry.space_group_name_H-M   'P 1'
#
loop_
_entity.id
_entity.type
_entity.pdbx_description
1 polymer ?
#
loop_
_entity_poly.entity_id
_entity_poly.type
_entity_poly.pdbx_seq_one_letter_code
_entity_poly.pdbx_strand_id
1 'polypeptide(L)'
;MINSHLKGKSKSLAITSTFRLAATSVSGNHTMVQFHEHVISELLDEPSGGIGILSSVLSFSQLICSLLLLHEPSQGSLLILSPSSQSLRSQISHHLQSSDESPEVAEITAELPAHHRLPLYSSGQTCFITTRILIVDLLTRKIPVTSLAGLILPNAHSLSETSTEAFIVRIVKSLSRSVYVRAFTDKPHAMVSGFAKTERIMKVLYIRKLHLWPRFQVYVSEELERSPPEVVDVRVPMSKYMVGIQKLIVEVMDACLKEMRKTNKVDVEDLTVENGLFKSFDEIVRRQLDPIWHTLGKKTNQLVSDLKTLRKLLDYLVSIWIRLGCQRFFALSGYLQSRAIRYLIMQRNDTSSVSEGVVLEEVLAEAPKWKVLRVSE
;
A
#
# COMPACT_ATOMS: atom_id res chain seq x y z
N MET A 1 -22.35 31.36 9.69
CA MET A 1 -21.95 29.94 9.79
C MET A 1 -22.85 28.97 9.00
N ILE A 2 -24.12 29.29 8.70
CA ILE A 2 -25.01 28.40 7.93
C ILE A 2 -24.74 28.45 6.41
N ASN A 3 -24.33 29.61 5.87
CA ASN A 3 -24.09 29.80 4.43
C ASN A 3 -22.83 29.10 3.87
N SER A 4 -21.82 28.78 4.68
CA SER A 4 -20.64 28.02 4.22
C SER A 4 -20.95 26.53 4.04
N HIS A 5 -21.84 25.98 4.87
CA HIS A 5 -22.24 24.58 4.82
C HIS A 5 -23.18 24.27 3.64
N LEU A 6 -24.06 25.22 3.29
CA LEU A 6 -24.91 25.14 2.10
C LEU A 6 -24.12 25.28 0.79
N LYS A 7 -23.07 26.11 0.76
CA LYS A 7 -22.17 26.25 -0.40
C LYS A 7 -21.33 24.98 -0.65
N GLY A 8 -20.90 24.30 0.41
CA GLY A 8 -20.21 23.01 0.33
C GLY A 8 -21.11 21.89 -0.21
N LYS A 9 -22.36 21.80 0.26
CA LYS A 9 -23.35 20.84 -0.27
C LYS A 9 -23.70 21.11 -1.73
N SER A 10 -23.88 22.37 -2.13
CA SER A 10 -24.22 22.71 -3.52
C SER A 10 -23.07 22.45 -4.50
N LYS A 11 -21.80 22.59 -4.07
CA LYS A 11 -20.63 22.20 -4.86
C LYS A 11 -20.45 20.68 -4.92
N SER A 12 -20.65 19.97 -3.80
CA SER A 12 -20.64 18.51 -3.76
C SER A 12 -21.73 17.93 -4.68
N LEU A 13 -22.96 18.45 -4.65
CA LEU A 13 -24.03 18.07 -5.57
C LEU A 13 -23.72 18.39 -7.04
N ALA A 14 -23.08 19.53 -7.33
CA ALA A 14 -22.67 19.88 -8.69
C ALA A 14 -21.57 18.92 -9.19
N ILE A 15 -20.57 18.62 -8.36
CA ILE A 15 -19.52 17.64 -8.65
C ILE A 15 -20.15 16.26 -8.84
N THR A 16 -21.01 15.78 -7.94
CA THR A 16 -21.73 14.50 -8.08
C THR A 16 -22.62 14.46 -9.33
N SER A 17 -23.21 15.58 -9.76
CA SER A 17 -24.01 15.66 -10.99
C SER A 17 -23.17 15.65 -12.27
N THR A 18 -22.02 16.34 -12.29
CA THR A 18 -21.06 16.30 -13.40
C THR A 18 -20.40 14.92 -13.48
N PHE A 19 -20.15 14.29 -12.32
CA PHE A 19 -19.69 12.90 -12.22
C PHE A 19 -20.72 11.92 -12.76
N ARG A 20 -22.01 12.08 -12.42
CA ARG A 20 -23.07 11.25 -13.01
C ARG A 20 -23.17 11.41 -14.51
N LEU A 21 -23.05 12.64 -15.03
CA LEU A 21 -23.09 12.90 -16.47
C LEU A 21 -21.88 12.30 -17.21
N ALA A 22 -20.67 12.42 -16.66
CA ALA A 22 -19.46 11.79 -17.19
C ALA A 22 -19.47 10.26 -17.04
N ALA A 23 -20.08 9.73 -15.97
CA ALA A 23 -20.25 8.28 -15.78
C ALA A 23 -21.35 7.69 -16.68
N THR A 24 -22.37 8.48 -17.06
CA THR A 24 -23.42 8.02 -17.99
C THR A 24 -22.99 7.97 -19.45
N SER A 25 -21.89 8.65 -19.84
CA SER A 25 -21.35 8.53 -21.20
C SER A 25 -20.33 7.40 -21.37
N VAL A 26 -19.82 6.82 -20.28
CA VAL A 26 -18.87 5.69 -20.32
C VAL A 26 -19.64 4.37 -20.29
N SER A 27 -20.19 3.97 -21.44
CA SER A 27 -20.80 2.66 -21.65
C SER A 27 -19.73 1.57 -21.76
N GLY A 28 -19.10 1.22 -20.64
CA GLY A 28 -18.09 0.17 -20.57
C GLY A 28 -17.94 -0.39 -19.16
N ASN A 29 -18.82 -1.33 -18.78
CA ASN A 29 -18.70 -2.38 -17.74
C ASN A 29 -17.88 -2.18 -16.44
N HIS A 30 -17.57 -0.96 -16.00
CA HIS A 30 -16.94 -0.72 -14.70
C HIS A 30 -17.60 0.46 -14.01
N THR A 31 -18.78 0.21 -13.45
CA THR A 31 -19.45 1.16 -12.55
C THR A 31 -18.49 1.51 -11.42
N MET A 32 -18.05 2.75 -11.37
CA MET A 32 -17.22 3.27 -10.28
C MET A 32 -17.95 2.99 -8.96
N VAL A 33 -17.24 2.34 -8.04
CA VAL A 33 -17.80 1.95 -6.75
C VAL A 33 -18.08 3.20 -5.91
N GLN A 34 -19.17 3.20 -5.13
CA GLN A 34 -19.60 4.36 -4.35
C GLN A 34 -18.50 4.92 -3.43
N PHE A 35 -17.69 4.06 -2.82
CA PHE A 35 -16.59 4.53 -1.96
C PHE A 35 -15.51 5.28 -2.76
N HIS A 36 -15.23 4.90 -4.01
CA HIS A 36 -14.30 5.63 -4.87
C HIS A 36 -14.81 7.05 -5.16
N GLU A 37 -16.12 7.23 -5.36
CA GLU A 37 -16.72 8.55 -5.57
C GLU A 37 -16.50 9.47 -4.38
N HIS A 38 -16.69 8.94 -3.17
CA HIS A 38 -16.48 9.70 -1.93
C HIS A 38 -15.01 10.07 -1.74
N VAL A 39 -14.09 9.12 -1.95
CA VAL A 39 -12.64 9.37 -1.88
C VAL A 39 -12.24 10.49 -2.83
N ILE A 40 -12.71 10.44 -4.07
CA ILE A 40 -12.38 11.44 -5.07
C ILE A 40 -13.00 12.80 -4.73
N SER A 41 -14.27 12.83 -4.31
CA SER A 41 -14.93 14.08 -3.91
C SER A 41 -14.18 14.77 -2.78
N GLU A 42 -13.71 14.03 -1.78
CA GLU A 42 -12.93 14.58 -0.69
C GLU A 42 -11.55 15.11 -1.14
N LEU A 43 -10.91 14.43 -2.11
CA LEU A 43 -9.62 14.83 -2.69
C LEU A 43 -9.73 16.03 -3.63
N LEU A 44 -10.90 16.25 -4.25
CA LEU A 44 -11.18 17.40 -5.12
C LEU A 44 -11.56 18.65 -4.32
N ASP A 45 -12.17 18.49 -3.15
CA ASP A 45 -12.57 19.62 -2.28
C ASP A 45 -11.34 20.39 -1.75
N GLU A 46 -10.19 19.73 -1.61
CA GLU A 46 -8.93 20.36 -1.17
C GLU A 46 -8.06 20.83 -2.35
N PRO A 47 -7.93 22.15 -2.59
CA PRO A 47 -7.16 22.68 -3.71
C PRO A 47 -5.64 22.49 -3.55
N SER A 48 -5.14 22.30 -2.32
CA SER A 48 -3.71 22.01 -2.08
C SER A 48 -3.32 20.54 -2.33
N GLY A 49 -4.32 19.66 -2.49
CA GLY A 49 -4.16 18.21 -2.53
C GLY A 49 -4.16 17.54 -1.15
N GLY A 50 -3.95 16.23 -1.14
CA GLY A 50 -4.14 15.35 0.03
C GLY A 50 -3.34 14.05 -0.06
N ILE A 51 -3.13 13.40 1.09
CA ILE A 51 -2.59 12.03 1.14
C ILE A 51 -3.74 11.05 1.31
N GLY A 52 -3.90 10.10 0.39
CA GLY A 52 -4.84 8.98 0.49
C GLY A 52 -4.14 7.70 0.94
N ILE A 53 -4.47 7.25 2.15
CA ILE A 53 -4.04 5.94 2.66
C ILE A 53 -5.20 4.97 2.48
N LEU A 54 -5.04 4.05 1.53
CA LEU A 54 -5.99 2.99 1.26
C LEU A 54 -5.49 1.67 1.84
N SER A 55 -6.43 0.78 2.12
CA SER A 55 -6.11 -0.61 2.41
C SER A 55 -5.59 -1.32 1.15
N SER A 56 -4.68 -2.28 1.30
CA SER A 56 -3.94 -2.94 0.21
C SER A 56 -4.79 -3.63 -0.89
N VAL A 57 -6.08 -3.82 -0.64
CA VAL A 57 -7.00 -4.55 -1.53
C VAL A 57 -7.93 -3.59 -2.31
N LEU A 58 -7.95 -2.29 -1.96
CA LEU A 58 -8.89 -1.31 -2.52
C LEU A 58 -8.45 -0.70 -3.86
N SER A 59 -7.66 -1.43 -4.66
CA SER A 59 -7.25 -1.07 -6.04
C SER A 59 -7.06 0.44 -6.28
N PHE A 60 -5.99 1.03 -5.71
CA PHE A 60 -5.73 2.45 -5.91
C PHE A 60 -5.39 2.80 -7.38
N SER A 61 -5.05 1.81 -8.21
CA SER A 61 -4.89 2.00 -9.66
C SER A 61 -6.18 2.52 -10.28
N GLN A 62 -7.34 1.95 -9.93
CA GLN A 62 -8.65 2.42 -10.39
C GLN A 62 -8.93 3.85 -9.93
N LEU A 63 -8.60 4.17 -8.67
CA LEU A 63 -8.75 5.53 -8.14
C LEU A 63 -7.91 6.55 -8.94
N ILE A 64 -6.65 6.21 -9.24
CA ILE A 64 -5.79 7.06 -10.06
C ILE A 64 -6.39 7.21 -11.46
N CYS A 65 -6.82 6.12 -12.11
CA CYS A 65 -7.47 6.19 -13.43
C CYS A 65 -8.67 7.14 -13.43
N SER A 66 -9.56 7.05 -12.46
CA SER A 66 -10.70 7.96 -12.33
C SER A 66 -10.25 9.41 -12.16
N LEU A 67 -9.19 9.68 -11.40
CA LEU A 67 -8.62 11.03 -11.29
C LEU A 67 -8.05 11.55 -12.61
N LEU A 68 -7.49 10.66 -13.45
CA LEU A 68 -6.99 11.04 -14.78
C LEU A 68 -8.12 11.37 -15.74
N LEU A 69 -9.21 10.61 -15.70
CA LEU A 69 -10.40 10.86 -16.53
C LEU A 69 -11.09 12.18 -16.18
N LEU A 70 -11.02 12.62 -14.93
CA LEU A 70 -11.59 13.88 -14.46
C LEU A 70 -10.69 15.10 -14.71
N HIS A 71 -9.44 14.87 -15.10
CA HIS A 71 -8.48 15.94 -15.31
C HIS A 71 -8.74 16.62 -16.65
N GLU A 72 -9.05 17.92 -16.60
CA GLU A 72 -9.28 18.72 -17.80
C GLU A 72 -7.95 19.34 -18.28
N PRO A 73 -7.60 19.23 -19.58
CA PRO A 73 -6.36 19.79 -20.11
C PRO A 73 -6.21 21.31 -19.92
N SER A 74 -7.33 22.03 -19.76
CA SER A 74 -7.35 23.48 -19.48
C SER A 74 -6.71 23.86 -18.15
N GLN A 75 -6.61 22.91 -17.20
CA GLN A 75 -5.97 23.13 -15.90
C GLN A 75 -4.43 23.01 -15.94
N GLY A 76 -3.87 22.53 -17.05
CA GLY A 76 -2.44 22.28 -17.22
C GLY A 76 -2.06 20.81 -17.16
N SER A 77 -0.76 20.51 -17.30
CA SER A 77 -0.27 19.13 -17.37
C SER A 77 -0.24 18.47 -15.99
N LEU A 78 -0.62 17.20 -15.94
CA LEU A 78 -0.64 16.37 -14.73
C LEU A 78 0.53 15.38 -14.77
N LEU A 79 1.41 15.46 -13.78
CA LEU A 79 2.60 14.60 -13.73
C LEU A 79 2.41 13.47 -12.73
N ILE A 80 2.60 12.23 -13.18
CA ILE A 80 2.60 11.05 -12.31
C ILE A 80 4.03 10.59 -12.12
N LEU A 81 4.52 10.67 -10.87
CA LEU A 81 5.85 10.15 -10.52
C LEU A 81 5.80 8.64 -10.40
N SER A 82 5.87 7.94 -11.53
CA SER A 82 5.94 6.49 -11.48
C SER A 82 7.36 6.07 -11.08
N PRO A 83 7.54 5.31 -9.98
CA PRO A 83 8.71 4.47 -9.87
C PRO A 83 8.72 3.47 -11.04
N SER A 84 9.85 2.84 -11.32
CA SER A 84 10.05 1.89 -12.42
C SER A 84 9.18 0.62 -12.37
N SER A 85 8.16 0.57 -11.50
CA SER A 85 7.22 -0.55 -11.40
C SER A 85 6.26 -0.56 -12.58
N GLN A 86 6.56 -1.42 -13.56
CA GLN A 86 5.77 -1.61 -14.77
C GLN A 86 4.35 -2.13 -14.49
N SER A 87 4.11 -2.73 -13.31
CA SER A 87 2.82 -3.28 -12.90
C SER A 87 1.73 -2.23 -12.65
N LEU A 88 2.04 -1.12 -11.97
CA LEU A 88 1.06 -0.06 -11.75
C LEU A 88 0.70 0.61 -13.08
N ARG A 89 1.70 0.79 -13.94
CA ARG A 89 1.51 1.35 -15.28
C ARG A 89 0.61 0.47 -16.13
N SER A 90 0.88 -0.84 -16.17
CA SER A 90 0.07 -1.78 -16.94
C SER A 90 -1.37 -1.89 -16.42
N GLN A 91 -1.56 -1.79 -15.11
CA GLN A 91 -2.90 -1.72 -14.51
C GLN A 91 -3.62 -0.44 -14.93
N ILE A 92 -2.96 0.72 -14.83
CA ILE A 92 -3.56 2.00 -15.24
C ILE A 92 -3.88 2.00 -16.73
N SER A 93 -2.96 1.56 -17.59
CA SER A 93 -3.20 1.49 -19.03
C SER A 93 -4.33 0.53 -19.38
N HIS A 94 -4.42 -0.61 -18.70
CA HIS A 94 -5.52 -1.56 -18.90
C HIS A 94 -6.87 -0.95 -18.52
N HIS A 95 -6.94 -0.22 -17.41
CA HIS A 95 -8.15 0.48 -16.97
C HIS A 95 -8.52 1.68 -17.87
N LEU A 96 -7.54 2.32 -18.52
CA LEU A 96 -7.80 3.39 -19.49
C LEU A 96 -8.25 2.85 -20.84
N GLN A 97 -7.63 1.77 -21.33
CA GLN A 97 -7.95 1.14 -22.63
C GLN A 97 -9.37 0.58 -22.70
N SER A 98 -9.98 0.24 -21.56
CA SER A 98 -11.38 -0.17 -21.50
C SER A 98 -12.38 0.99 -21.65
N SER A 99 -11.91 2.24 -21.79
CA SER A 99 -12.74 3.43 -21.96
C SER A 99 -12.49 4.05 -23.35
N ASP A 100 -13.52 4.06 -24.21
CA ASP A 100 -13.44 4.45 -25.64
C ASP A 100 -13.04 5.93 -25.90
N GLU A 101 -13.14 6.81 -24.89
CA GLU A 101 -12.73 8.24 -24.95
C GLU A 101 -11.60 8.58 -23.97
N SER A 102 -10.64 7.69 -23.77
CA SER A 102 -9.58 7.93 -22.77
C SER A 102 -8.49 8.91 -23.24
N PRO A 103 -8.02 9.82 -22.36
CA PRO A 103 -6.89 10.69 -22.65
C PRO A 103 -5.61 9.86 -22.81
N GLU A 104 -4.85 10.10 -23.89
CA GLU A 104 -3.56 9.45 -24.10
C GLU A 104 -2.58 9.90 -23.01
N VAL A 105 -2.10 8.94 -22.21
CA VAL A 105 -1.11 9.21 -21.17
C VAL A 105 0.29 9.08 -21.77
N ALA A 106 0.94 10.21 -22.00
CA ALA A 106 2.26 10.24 -22.60
C ALA A 106 3.33 9.69 -21.63
N GLU A 107 4.25 8.87 -22.14
CA GLU A 107 5.39 8.38 -21.36
C GLU A 107 6.64 9.20 -21.68
N ILE A 108 7.27 9.76 -20.63
CA ILE A 108 8.54 10.45 -20.75
C ILE A 108 9.65 9.50 -20.31
N THR A 109 10.25 8.82 -21.29
CA THR A 109 11.43 7.97 -21.09
C THR A 109 12.72 8.79 -21.16
N ALA A 110 13.83 8.21 -20.72
CA ALA A 110 15.15 8.85 -20.79
C ALA A 110 15.69 8.97 -22.23
N GLU A 111 15.10 8.22 -23.17
CA GLU A 111 15.48 8.20 -24.58
C GLU A 111 14.88 9.39 -25.35
N LEU A 112 13.80 9.98 -24.83
CA LEU A 112 13.15 11.13 -25.42
C LEU A 112 14.01 12.40 -25.26
N PRO A 113 14.43 13.05 -26.36
CA PRO A 113 15.25 14.25 -26.29
C PRO A 113 14.55 15.41 -25.58
N ALA A 114 15.32 16.30 -24.95
CA ALA A 114 14.80 17.44 -24.20
C ALA A 114 13.82 18.34 -24.98
N HIS A 115 14.00 18.50 -26.29
CA HIS A 115 13.14 19.33 -27.11
C HIS A 115 11.76 18.72 -27.36
N HIS A 116 11.64 17.39 -27.43
CA HIS A 116 10.34 16.70 -27.53
C HIS A 116 9.58 16.68 -26.20
N ARG A 117 10.26 16.83 -25.06
CA ARG A 117 9.62 16.82 -23.73
C ARG A 117 8.91 18.12 -23.38
N LEU A 118 9.42 19.25 -23.86
CA LEU A 118 8.85 20.59 -23.62
C LEU A 118 7.36 20.73 -24.05
N PRO A 119 6.95 20.31 -25.26
CA PRO A 119 5.55 20.38 -25.65
C PRO A 119 4.65 19.50 -24.78
N LEU A 120 5.13 18.34 -24.29
CA LEU A 120 4.36 17.46 -23.40
C LEU A 120 4.06 18.10 -22.04
N TYR A 121 4.98 18.92 -21.52
CA TYR A 121 4.74 19.69 -20.30
C TYR A 121 3.81 20.89 -20.50
N SER A 122 3.60 21.30 -21.75
CA SER A 122 2.78 22.47 -22.12
C SER A 122 1.44 22.09 -22.72
N SER A 123 1.25 20.83 -23.13
CA SER A 123 0.06 20.34 -23.83
C SER A 123 -1.16 20.11 -22.92
N GLY A 124 -1.01 20.24 -21.59
CA GLY A 124 -2.09 19.98 -20.64
C GLY A 124 -2.37 18.48 -20.43
N GLN A 125 -1.57 17.60 -21.04
CA GLN A 125 -1.78 16.16 -20.96
C GLN A 125 -1.27 15.57 -19.65
N THR A 126 -1.74 14.36 -19.36
CA THR A 126 -1.20 13.55 -18.27
C THR A 126 0.05 12.83 -18.75
N CYS A 127 1.14 12.91 -17.99
CA CYS A 127 2.40 12.29 -18.35
C CYS A 127 2.95 11.41 -17.22
N PHE A 128 3.41 10.21 -17.57
CA PHE A 128 4.26 9.40 -16.70
C PHE A 128 5.71 9.87 -16.81
N ILE A 129 6.32 10.17 -15.67
CA ILE A 129 7.71 10.61 -15.60
C ILE A 129 8.45 9.96 -14.43
N THR A 130 9.73 9.67 -14.63
CA THR A 130 10.60 9.19 -13.55
C THR A 130 11.16 10.36 -12.75
N THR A 131 11.37 10.14 -11.44
CA THR A 131 11.89 11.15 -10.51
C THR A 131 13.21 11.78 -11.00
N ARG A 132 14.10 10.97 -11.63
CA ARG A 132 15.41 11.40 -12.11
C ARG A 132 15.35 12.30 -13.35
N ILE A 133 14.36 12.11 -14.22
CA ILE A 133 14.15 12.96 -15.39
C ILE A 133 13.54 14.30 -14.93
N LEU A 134 12.52 14.24 -14.08
CA LEU A 134 11.82 15.44 -13.62
C LEU A 134 12.74 16.39 -12.85
N ILE A 135 13.61 15.88 -11.97
CA ILE A 135 14.53 16.73 -11.20
C ILE A 135 15.51 17.48 -12.10
N VAL A 136 16.06 16.84 -13.14
CA VAL A 136 17.00 17.47 -14.08
C VAL A 136 16.29 18.55 -14.89
N ASP A 137 15.07 18.28 -15.36
CA ASP A 137 14.29 19.25 -16.15
C ASP A 137 13.83 20.45 -15.30
N LEU A 138 13.51 20.23 -14.01
CA LEU A 138 13.19 21.31 -13.07
C LEU A 138 14.42 22.17 -12.75
N LEU A 139 15.58 21.55 -12.49
CA LEU A 139 16.82 22.28 -12.19
C LEU A 139 17.34 23.06 -13.40
N THR A 140 17.15 22.53 -14.61
CA THR A 140 17.48 23.24 -15.87
C THR A 140 16.41 24.23 -16.30
N ARG A 141 15.34 24.41 -15.51
CA ARG A 141 14.22 25.33 -15.76
C ARG A 141 13.54 25.14 -17.13
N LYS A 142 13.53 23.91 -17.62
CA LYS A 142 12.86 23.57 -18.89
C LYS A 142 11.35 23.45 -18.72
N ILE A 143 10.86 23.16 -17.52
CA ILE A 143 9.43 22.97 -17.26
C ILE A 143 8.80 24.29 -16.81
N PRO A 144 7.80 24.82 -17.54
CA PRO A 144 7.00 25.93 -17.06
C PRO A 144 6.09 25.44 -15.93
N VAL A 145 6.50 25.66 -14.67
CA VAL A 145 5.73 25.25 -13.49
C VAL A 145 4.34 25.90 -13.39
N THR A 146 4.11 26.99 -14.12
CA THR A 146 2.81 27.67 -14.24
C THR A 146 1.80 26.88 -15.05
N SER A 147 2.28 26.02 -15.95
CA SER A 147 1.45 25.15 -16.80
C SER A 147 1.20 23.78 -16.16
N LEU A 148 1.71 23.53 -14.94
CA LEU A 148 1.46 22.30 -14.23
C LEU A 148 0.19 22.42 -13.39
N ALA A 149 -0.73 21.48 -13.57
CA ALA A 149 -1.93 21.37 -12.74
C ALA A 149 -1.56 20.76 -11.38
N GLY A 150 -0.86 19.63 -11.40
CA GLY A 150 -0.61 18.84 -10.21
C GLY A 150 0.45 17.75 -10.35
N LEU A 151 0.84 17.20 -9.20
CA LEU A 151 1.75 16.07 -9.06
C LEU A 151 1.06 14.92 -8.34
N ILE A 152 1.09 13.73 -8.93
CA ILE A 152 0.62 12.48 -8.32
C ILE A 152 1.82 11.64 -7.91
N LEU A 153 1.88 11.30 -6.62
CA LEU A 153 2.91 10.47 -6.01
C LEU A 153 2.32 9.10 -5.65
N PRO A 154 2.46 8.08 -6.52
CA PRO A 154 2.20 6.71 -6.12
C PRO A 154 3.26 6.26 -5.10
N ASN A 155 2.87 5.41 -4.14
CA ASN A 155 3.74 4.86 -3.10
C ASN A 155 4.28 5.87 -2.07
N ALA A 156 3.40 6.65 -1.44
CA ALA A 156 3.78 7.58 -0.39
C ALA A 156 4.57 6.92 0.77
N HIS A 157 4.44 5.61 0.98
CA HIS A 157 5.16 4.87 2.01
C HIS A 157 6.68 4.80 1.82
N SER A 158 7.18 4.92 0.59
CA SER A 158 8.63 4.94 0.32
C SER A 158 9.25 6.32 0.49
N LEU A 159 8.43 7.35 0.67
CA LEU A 159 8.92 8.72 0.81
C LEU A 159 9.63 8.94 2.15
N SER A 160 10.70 9.70 2.09
CA SER A 160 11.49 10.17 3.22
C SER A 160 11.80 11.66 3.04
N GLU A 161 12.26 12.33 4.10
CA GLU A 161 12.64 13.76 4.03
C GLU A 161 13.77 14.05 3.04
N THR A 162 14.63 13.05 2.82
CA THR A 162 15.79 13.11 1.90
C THR A 162 15.50 12.49 0.53
N SER A 163 14.26 12.04 0.28
CA SER A 163 13.89 11.46 -1.01
C SER A 163 13.94 12.48 -2.14
N THR A 164 14.18 12.02 -3.36
CA THR A 164 14.24 12.88 -4.54
C THR A 164 12.86 13.42 -4.91
N GLU A 165 11.79 12.66 -4.65
CA GLU A 165 10.40 13.08 -4.80
C GLU A 165 10.06 14.25 -3.86
N ALA A 166 10.49 14.16 -2.60
CA ALA A 166 10.37 15.24 -1.62
C ALA A 166 11.06 16.52 -2.09
N PHE A 167 12.26 16.38 -2.67
CA PHE A 167 13.00 17.51 -3.21
C PHE A 167 12.29 18.15 -4.42
N ILE A 168 11.73 17.35 -5.31
CA ILE A 168 10.93 17.85 -6.44
C ILE A 168 9.74 18.65 -5.95
N VAL A 169 8.98 18.13 -4.99
CA VAL A 169 7.82 18.83 -4.43
C VAL A 169 8.23 20.16 -3.81
N ARG A 170 9.37 20.20 -3.11
CA ARG A 170 9.91 21.44 -2.55
C ARG A 170 10.23 22.48 -3.63
N ILE A 171 10.87 22.07 -4.73
CA ILE A 171 11.14 22.97 -5.86
C ILE A 171 9.84 23.46 -6.49
N VAL A 172 8.93 22.55 -6.82
CA VAL A 172 7.65 22.89 -7.47
C VAL A 172 6.85 23.85 -6.61
N LYS A 173 6.72 23.59 -5.30
CA LYS A 173 6.01 24.48 -4.36
C LYS A 173 6.72 25.83 -4.17
N SER A 174 8.05 25.89 -4.30
CA SER A 174 8.79 27.15 -4.22
C SER A 174 8.57 28.03 -5.46
N LEU A 175 8.38 27.41 -6.62
CA LEU A 175 8.18 28.11 -7.89
C LEU A 175 6.68 28.42 -8.15
N SER A 176 5.77 27.53 -7.73
CA SER A 176 4.33 27.71 -7.85
C SER A 176 3.59 27.10 -6.67
N ARG A 177 2.78 27.92 -6.00
CA ARG A 177 1.94 27.47 -4.87
C ARG A 177 0.60 26.87 -5.31
N SER A 178 0.19 27.10 -6.56
CA SER A 178 -1.09 26.63 -7.10
C SER A 178 -1.10 25.14 -7.45
N VAL A 179 0.07 24.55 -7.74
CA VAL A 179 0.19 23.14 -8.12
C VAL A 179 -0.27 22.25 -6.97
N TYR A 180 -1.29 21.40 -7.18
CA TYR A 180 -1.74 20.47 -6.14
C TYR A 180 -0.84 19.23 -6.06
N VAL A 181 -0.72 18.64 -4.88
CA VAL A 181 0.08 17.41 -4.69
C VAL A 181 -0.81 16.34 -4.07
N ARG A 182 -0.98 15.22 -4.76
CA ARG A 182 -1.75 14.06 -4.28
C ARG A 182 -0.84 12.87 -4.12
N ALA A 183 -0.79 12.31 -2.92
CA ALA A 183 0.05 11.15 -2.63
C ALA A 183 -0.82 9.96 -2.21
N PHE A 184 -0.53 8.77 -2.74
CA PHE A 184 -1.31 7.57 -2.48
C PHE A 184 -0.44 6.45 -1.92
N THR A 185 -0.99 5.67 -0.99
CA THR A 185 -0.33 4.46 -0.48
C THR A 185 -1.35 3.39 -0.15
N ASP A 186 -0.97 2.16 -0.44
CA ASP A 186 -1.70 0.91 -0.18
C ASP A 186 -1.16 0.19 1.07
N LYS A 187 -0.08 0.71 1.67
CA LYS A 187 0.61 0.14 2.83
C LYS A 187 0.50 1.06 4.05
N PRO A 188 -0.60 1.00 4.82
CA PRO A 188 -0.76 1.81 6.03
C PRO A 188 0.31 1.51 7.09
N HIS A 189 0.69 0.23 7.27
CA HIS A 189 1.73 -0.18 8.22
C HIS A 189 3.07 0.53 8.01
N ALA A 190 3.47 0.72 6.74
CA ALA A 190 4.72 1.38 6.39
C ALA A 190 4.70 2.91 6.64
N MET A 191 3.52 3.52 6.81
CA MET A 191 3.36 4.94 7.15
C MET A 191 3.46 5.21 8.66
N VAL A 192 3.15 4.21 9.48
CA VAL A 192 3.27 4.26 10.95
C VAL A 192 4.66 3.80 11.42
N SER A 193 5.44 3.22 10.51
CA SER A 193 6.79 2.75 10.80
C SER A 193 7.74 3.89 11.23
N GLY A 194 8.25 3.82 12.46
CA GLY A 194 9.20 4.78 13.04
C GLY A 194 8.53 6.03 13.61
N PHE A 195 9.33 6.96 14.16
CA PHE A 195 8.79 8.13 14.84
C PHE A 195 8.15 9.15 13.86
N ALA A 196 6.84 9.37 14.00
CA ALA A 196 6.07 10.41 13.31
C ALA A 196 6.26 10.49 11.78
N LYS A 197 6.49 9.34 11.12
CA LYS A 197 6.79 9.29 9.67
C LYS A 197 5.70 9.95 8.81
N THR A 198 4.42 9.69 9.11
CA THR A 198 3.30 10.28 8.37
C THR A 198 3.31 11.81 8.45
N GLU A 199 3.51 12.38 9.64
CA GLU A 199 3.57 13.83 9.84
C GLU A 199 4.76 14.45 9.09
N ARG A 200 5.93 13.80 9.12
CA ARG A 200 7.11 14.23 8.37
C ARG A 200 6.85 14.26 6.86
N ILE A 201 6.22 13.22 6.31
CA ILE A 201 5.85 13.17 4.89
C ILE A 201 4.86 14.29 4.55
N MET A 202 3.84 14.51 5.39
CA MET A 202 2.87 15.61 5.20
C MET A 202 3.56 16.99 5.17
N LYS A 203 4.50 17.23 6.10
CA LYS A 203 5.29 18.47 6.14
C LYS A 203 6.13 18.66 4.88
N VAL A 204 6.81 17.59 4.45
CA VAL A 204 7.67 17.60 3.26
C VAL A 204 6.87 17.85 1.98
N LEU A 205 5.66 17.30 1.87
CA LEU A 205 4.78 17.46 0.72
C LEU A 205 3.95 18.75 0.77
N TYR A 206 4.02 19.51 1.86
CA TYR A 206 3.18 20.69 2.13
C TYR A 206 1.67 20.37 2.10
N ILE A 207 1.30 19.18 2.56
CA ILE A 207 -0.10 18.70 2.62
C ILE A 207 -0.63 18.83 4.04
N ARG A 208 -1.87 19.30 4.18
CA ARG A 208 -2.53 19.48 5.48
C ARG A 208 -3.54 18.38 5.81
N LYS A 209 -4.14 17.75 4.79
CA LYS A 209 -5.23 16.78 4.96
C LYS A 209 -4.75 15.35 4.67
N LEU A 210 -5.14 14.45 5.55
CA LEU A 210 -4.91 13.02 5.46
C LEU A 210 -6.26 12.33 5.32
N HIS A 211 -6.42 11.54 4.26
CA HIS A 211 -7.62 10.73 4.01
C HIS A 211 -7.29 9.28 4.32
N LEU A 212 -8.02 8.69 5.27
CA LEU A 212 -7.85 7.31 5.71
C LEU A 212 -9.05 6.49 5.25
N TRP A 213 -8.80 5.46 4.45
CA TRP A 213 -9.83 4.56 3.93
C TRP A 213 -9.55 3.10 4.35
N PRO A 214 -9.82 2.76 5.63
CA PRO A 214 -9.69 1.39 6.11
C PRO A 214 -10.86 0.51 5.62
N ARG A 215 -10.65 -0.81 5.62
CA ARG A 215 -11.69 -1.79 5.19
C ARG A 215 -12.99 -1.73 6.02
N PHE A 216 -12.89 -1.36 7.29
CA PHE A 216 -14.03 -1.28 8.20
C PHE A 216 -14.83 0.03 8.10
N GLN A 217 -14.43 0.93 7.20
CA GLN A 217 -15.21 2.13 6.94
C GLN A 217 -16.55 1.73 6.31
N VAL A 218 -17.64 2.37 6.75
CA VAL A 218 -19.03 2.02 6.38
C VAL A 218 -19.19 1.77 4.88
N TYR A 219 -18.85 2.75 4.04
CA TYR A 219 -18.99 2.63 2.58
C TYR A 219 -18.14 1.52 1.94
N VAL A 220 -16.98 1.23 2.54
CA VAL A 220 -16.08 0.19 2.04
C VAL A 220 -16.61 -1.19 2.46
N SER A 221 -17.02 -1.34 3.72
CA SER A 221 -17.57 -2.58 4.26
C SER A 221 -18.85 -2.98 3.53
N GLU A 222 -19.76 -2.03 3.30
CA GLU A 222 -21.03 -2.28 2.61
C GLU A 222 -20.82 -2.83 1.19
N GLU A 223 -19.87 -2.29 0.43
CA GLU A 223 -19.58 -2.84 -0.91
C GLU A 223 -18.85 -4.19 -0.85
N LEU A 224 -17.89 -4.35 0.08
CA LEU A 224 -17.18 -5.62 0.23
C LEU A 224 -18.13 -6.76 0.68
N GLU A 225 -19.14 -6.43 1.50
CA GLU A 225 -20.17 -7.35 1.99
C GLU A 225 -21.25 -7.67 0.94
N ARG A 226 -21.31 -6.91 -0.17
CA ARG A 226 -22.30 -7.15 -1.23
C ARG A 226 -22.07 -8.46 -1.98
N SER A 227 -20.82 -8.88 -2.10
CA SER A 227 -20.44 -10.13 -2.78
C SER A 227 -19.24 -10.77 -2.07
N PRO A 228 -19.44 -11.34 -0.86
CA PRO A 228 -18.36 -11.95 -0.12
C PRO A 228 -17.91 -13.24 -0.83
N PRO A 229 -16.59 -13.50 -0.93
CA PRO A 229 -16.10 -14.77 -1.44
C PRO A 229 -16.48 -15.90 -0.48
N GLU A 230 -16.87 -17.05 -1.02
CA GLU A 230 -17.02 -18.28 -0.24
C GLU A 230 -15.62 -18.74 0.21
N VAL A 231 -15.40 -18.77 1.52
CA VAL A 231 -14.14 -19.24 2.12
C VAL A 231 -14.41 -20.54 2.86
N VAL A 232 -13.61 -21.56 2.54
CA VAL A 232 -13.63 -22.85 3.23
C VAL A 232 -12.37 -22.97 4.07
N ASP A 233 -12.53 -22.89 5.39
CA ASP A 233 -11.45 -23.03 6.34
C ASP A 233 -11.16 -24.51 6.61
N VAL A 234 -10.04 -25.00 6.07
CA VAL A 234 -9.58 -26.38 6.27
C VAL A 234 -8.46 -26.38 7.30
N ARG A 235 -8.77 -26.87 8.50
CA ARG A 235 -7.80 -27.02 9.58
C ARG A 235 -7.04 -28.33 9.41
N VAL A 236 -5.76 -28.24 9.09
CA VAL A 236 -4.87 -29.40 9.04
C VAL A 236 -3.99 -29.35 10.30
N PRO A 237 -3.83 -30.46 11.05
CA PRO A 237 -2.89 -30.51 12.15
C PRO A 237 -1.45 -30.69 11.65
N MET A 238 -0.48 -30.09 12.36
CA MET A 238 0.94 -30.38 12.16
C MET A 238 1.27 -31.78 12.71
N SER A 239 2.25 -32.45 12.09
CA SER A 239 2.74 -33.72 12.65
C SER A 239 3.53 -33.47 13.94
N LYS A 240 3.59 -34.50 14.81
CA LYS A 240 4.33 -34.42 16.09
C LYS A 240 5.79 -34.00 15.90
N TYR A 241 6.45 -34.47 14.85
CA TYR A 241 7.83 -34.10 14.51
C TYR A 241 7.97 -32.62 14.13
N MET A 242 7.03 -32.08 13.37
CA MET A 242 7.05 -30.69 12.94
C MET A 242 6.79 -29.73 14.09
N VAL A 243 5.90 -30.10 15.01
CA VAL A 243 5.69 -29.35 16.26
C VAL A 243 6.97 -29.34 17.10
N GLY A 244 7.67 -30.47 17.21
CA GLY A 244 8.97 -30.55 17.88
C GLY A 244 10.02 -29.64 17.25
N ILE A 245 10.17 -29.68 15.92
CA ILE A 245 11.10 -28.82 15.18
C ILE A 245 10.75 -27.33 15.37
N GLN A 246 9.48 -26.97 15.24
CA GLN A 246 9.03 -25.59 15.43
C GLN A 246 9.37 -25.08 16.83
N LYS A 247 9.09 -25.88 17.87
CA LYS A 247 9.39 -25.53 19.26
C LYS A 247 10.88 -25.25 19.46
N LEU A 248 11.74 -26.13 18.95
CA LEU A 248 13.20 -25.97 19.02
C LEU A 248 13.68 -24.72 18.29
N ILE A 249 13.14 -24.41 17.11
CA ILE A 249 13.51 -23.19 16.36
C ILE A 249 13.13 -21.94 17.15
N VAL A 250 11.93 -21.90 17.73
CA VAL A 250 11.44 -20.76 18.51
C VAL A 250 12.27 -20.58 19.80
N GLU A 251 12.63 -21.66 20.48
CA GLU A 251 13.52 -21.63 21.65
C GLU A 251 14.91 -21.08 21.32
N VAL A 252 15.50 -21.51 20.19
CA VAL A 252 16.79 -20.99 19.73
C VAL A 252 16.69 -19.52 19.34
N MET A 253 15.60 -19.11 18.67
CA MET A 253 15.35 -17.70 18.35
C MET A 253 15.25 -16.84 19.62
N ASP A 254 14.54 -17.30 20.64
CA ASP A 254 14.44 -16.60 21.93
C ASP A 254 15.80 -16.46 22.61
N ALA A 255 16.62 -17.53 22.59
CA ALA A 255 17.99 -17.47 23.11
C ALA A 255 18.86 -16.45 22.34
N CYS A 256 18.76 -16.40 21.01
CA CYS A 256 19.46 -15.41 20.19
C CYS A 256 19.01 -13.98 20.50
N LEU A 257 17.70 -13.75 20.65
CA LEU A 257 17.14 -12.43 20.99
C LEU A 257 17.56 -11.98 22.40
N LYS A 258 17.61 -12.90 23.37
CA LYS A 258 18.12 -12.63 24.73
C LYS A 258 19.59 -12.23 24.71
N GLU A 259 20.43 -12.92 23.93
CA GLU A 259 21.84 -12.55 23.76
C GLU A 259 22.01 -11.20 23.05
N MET A 260 21.16 -10.88 22.08
CA MET A 260 21.16 -9.56 21.43
C MET A 260 20.76 -8.45 22.40
N ARG A 261 19.74 -8.67 23.24
CA ARG A 261 19.25 -7.71 24.24
C ARG A 261 20.33 -7.30 25.27
N LYS A 262 21.29 -8.18 25.55
CA LYS A 262 22.45 -7.87 26.42
C LYS A 262 23.37 -6.81 25.82
N THR A 263 23.34 -6.65 24.50
CA THR A 263 24.08 -5.58 23.82
C THR A 263 23.18 -4.33 23.88
N ASN A 264 23.38 -3.47 24.88
CA ASN A 264 22.60 -2.26 25.23
C ASN A 264 22.49 -1.17 24.12
N LYS A 265 22.67 -1.55 22.85
CA LYS A 265 22.63 -0.70 21.66
C LYS A 265 21.36 -0.91 20.82
N VAL A 266 20.46 -1.80 21.24
CA VAL A 266 19.26 -2.16 20.48
C VAL A 266 18.04 -2.00 21.38
N ASP A 267 16.96 -1.46 20.80
CA ASP A 267 15.76 -1.15 21.56
C ASP A 267 15.02 -2.44 21.96
N VAL A 268 14.67 -2.53 23.24
CA VAL A 268 14.21 -3.77 23.87
C VAL A 268 12.74 -4.06 23.57
N GLU A 269 11.96 -3.02 23.25
CA GLU A 269 10.51 -3.09 23.03
C GLU A 269 10.14 -3.79 21.72
N ASP A 270 10.94 -3.59 20.66
CA ASP A 270 10.70 -4.20 19.34
C ASP A 270 11.24 -5.64 19.22
N LEU A 271 12.17 -6.04 20.10
CA LEU A 271 12.85 -7.35 20.10
C LEU A 271 12.10 -8.40 20.94
N THR A 272 10.86 -8.70 20.59
CA THR A 272 10.09 -9.83 21.14
C THR A 272 10.07 -11.00 20.17
N VAL A 273 9.85 -12.22 20.68
CA VAL A 273 9.72 -13.43 19.84
C VAL A 273 8.52 -13.29 18.89
N GLU A 274 7.41 -12.73 19.38
CA GLU A 274 6.20 -12.43 18.62
C GLU A 274 6.50 -11.51 17.45
N ASN A 275 7.23 -10.42 17.71
CA ASN A 275 7.68 -9.52 16.65
C ASN A 275 8.65 -10.21 15.69
N GLY A 276 9.54 -11.04 16.22
CA GLY A 276 10.51 -11.86 15.50
C GLY A 276 9.90 -12.74 14.40
N LEU A 277 8.65 -13.14 14.57
CA LEU A 277 7.96 -14.01 13.64
C LEU A 277 7.32 -13.25 12.47
N PHE A 278 7.14 -11.93 12.58
CA PHE A 278 6.60 -11.14 11.49
C PHE A 278 7.62 -10.90 10.37
N LYS A 279 7.13 -10.86 9.12
CA LYS A 279 7.95 -10.50 7.95
C LYS A 279 8.58 -9.09 8.07
N SER A 280 7.92 -8.19 8.79
CA SER A 280 8.41 -6.82 9.07
C SER A 280 9.58 -6.77 10.04
N PHE A 281 9.84 -7.83 10.82
CA PHE A 281 10.94 -7.85 11.79
C PHE A 281 12.30 -7.62 11.15
N ASP A 282 12.51 -8.19 9.96
CA ASP A 282 13.74 -8.01 9.19
C ASP A 282 14.00 -6.54 8.88
N GLU A 283 12.94 -5.80 8.59
CA GLU A 283 12.99 -4.38 8.27
C GLU A 283 13.21 -3.53 9.53
N ILE A 284 12.58 -3.91 10.65
CA ILE A 284 12.76 -3.26 11.96
C ILE A 284 14.20 -3.43 12.43
N VAL A 285 14.73 -4.65 12.40
CA VAL A 285 16.11 -4.96 12.80
C VAL A 285 17.12 -4.20 11.93
N ARG A 286 16.95 -4.18 10.60
CA ARG A 286 17.83 -3.39 9.72
C ARG A 286 17.76 -1.91 10.03
N ARG A 287 16.57 -1.36 10.26
CA ARG A 287 16.42 0.06 10.56
C ARG A 287 17.16 0.49 11.82
N GLN A 288 17.18 -0.36 12.85
CA GLN A 288 17.89 -0.07 14.10
C GLN A 288 19.41 -0.33 13.97
N LEU A 289 19.81 -1.37 13.23
CA LEU A 289 21.21 -1.81 13.17
C LEU A 289 22.03 -1.15 12.05
N ASP A 290 21.43 -0.76 10.93
CA ASP A 290 22.13 -0.16 9.78
C ASP A 290 22.97 1.08 10.17
N PRO A 291 22.47 2.02 11.01
CA PRO A 291 23.25 3.20 11.41
C PRO A 291 24.51 2.86 12.23
N ILE A 292 24.45 1.77 13.00
CA ILE A 292 25.53 1.34 13.91
C ILE A 292 26.28 0.10 13.42
N TRP A 293 26.00 -0.37 12.20
CA TRP A 293 26.47 -1.66 11.69
C TRP A 293 27.99 -1.82 11.76
N HIS A 294 28.72 -0.74 11.46
CA HIS A 294 30.18 -0.67 11.51
C HIS A 294 30.74 -0.72 12.95
N THR A 295 29.94 -0.36 13.96
CA THR A 295 30.31 -0.35 15.39
C THR A 295 29.87 -1.62 16.12
N LEU A 296 29.15 -2.53 15.45
CA LEU A 296 28.70 -3.79 16.03
C LEU A 296 29.83 -4.83 16.01
N GLY A 297 29.94 -5.60 17.09
CA GLY A 297 30.91 -6.68 17.17
C GLY A 297 30.57 -7.85 16.24
N LYS A 298 31.58 -8.63 15.85
CA LYS A 298 31.41 -9.84 15.01
C LYS A 298 30.35 -10.81 15.57
N LYS A 299 30.28 -10.96 16.90
CA LYS A 299 29.28 -11.81 17.58
C LYS A 299 27.84 -11.35 17.30
N THR A 300 27.56 -10.05 17.40
CA THR A 300 26.21 -9.50 17.15
C THR A 300 25.82 -9.60 15.67
N ASN A 301 26.75 -9.33 14.75
CA ASN A 301 26.51 -9.48 13.32
C ASN A 301 26.19 -10.95 12.94
N GLN A 302 26.86 -11.91 13.59
CA GLN A 302 26.56 -13.32 13.43
C GLN A 302 25.15 -13.66 13.95
N LEU A 303 24.76 -13.19 15.14
CA LEU A 303 23.43 -13.41 15.70
C LEU A 303 22.30 -12.88 14.79
N VAL A 304 22.49 -11.73 14.14
CA VAL A 304 21.53 -11.19 13.17
C VAL A 304 21.41 -12.08 11.94
N SER A 305 22.53 -12.61 11.44
CA SER A 305 22.55 -13.58 10.34
C SER A 305 21.88 -14.90 10.71
N ASP A 306 22.10 -15.37 11.93
CA ASP A 306 21.51 -16.60 12.47
C ASP A 306 19.98 -16.44 12.62
N LEU A 307 19.51 -15.31 13.19
CA LEU A 307 18.08 -15.00 13.27
C LEU A 307 17.40 -14.94 11.90
N LYS A 308 18.10 -14.44 10.87
CA LYS A 308 17.59 -14.45 9.48
C LYS A 308 17.49 -15.88 8.94
N THR A 309 18.46 -16.74 9.27
CA THR A 309 18.47 -18.14 8.83
C THR A 309 17.41 -18.97 9.54
N LEU A 310 17.24 -18.80 10.86
CA LEU A 310 16.21 -19.48 11.66
C LEU A 310 14.79 -19.13 11.17
N ARG A 311 14.55 -17.86 10.82
CA ARG A 311 13.25 -17.45 10.26
C ARG A 311 12.99 -18.04 8.89
N LYS A 312 13.99 -18.10 8.01
CA LYS A 312 13.87 -18.82 6.73
C LYS A 312 13.58 -20.30 6.93
N LEU A 313 14.23 -20.93 7.92
CA LEU A 313 13.98 -22.34 8.25
C LEU A 313 12.54 -22.55 8.71
N LEU A 314 12.01 -21.64 9.54
CA LEU A 314 10.61 -21.65 9.96
C LEU A 314 9.65 -21.48 8.77
N ASP A 315 9.94 -20.54 7.85
CA ASP A 315 9.18 -20.35 6.61
C ASP A 315 9.20 -21.59 5.73
N TYR A 316 10.35 -22.28 5.62
CA TYR A 316 10.45 -23.54 4.88
C TYR A 316 9.62 -24.65 5.53
N LEU A 317 9.64 -24.76 6.87
CA LEU A 317 8.84 -25.76 7.60
C LEU A 317 7.36 -25.57 7.30
N VAL A 318 6.87 -24.32 7.34
CA VAL A 318 5.47 -23.98 7.05
C VAL A 318 5.14 -24.16 5.56
N SER A 319 6.03 -23.74 4.66
CA SER A 319 5.81 -23.89 3.20
C SER A 319 5.74 -25.36 2.79
N ILE A 320 6.64 -26.19 3.31
CA ILE A 320 6.64 -27.65 3.08
C ILE A 320 5.38 -28.27 3.69
N TRP A 321 4.99 -27.84 4.90
CA TRP A 321 3.75 -28.29 5.53
C TRP A 321 2.51 -28.02 4.67
N ILE A 322 2.35 -26.78 4.19
CA ILE A 322 1.24 -26.39 3.33
C ILE A 322 1.26 -27.20 2.04
N ARG A 323 2.42 -27.38 1.40
CA ARG A 323 2.53 -28.15 0.15
C ARG A 323 2.16 -29.63 0.35
N LEU A 324 2.62 -30.26 1.43
CA LEU A 324 2.28 -31.65 1.76
C LEU A 324 0.82 -31.81 2.18
N GLY A 325 0.27 -30.81 2.89
CA GLY A 325 -1.15 -30.73 3.26
C GLY A 325 -2.04 -30.62 2.03
N CYS A 326 -1.70 -29.70 1.11
CA CYS A 326 -2.40 -29.55 -0.18
C CYS A 326 -2.32 -30.83 -1.02
N GLN A 327 -1.14 -31.47 -1.14
CA GLN A 327 -1.02 -32.71 -1.91
C GLN A 327 -1.86 -33.85 -1.32
N ARG A 328 -1.87 -34.01 0.01
CA ARG A 328 -2.76 -34.97 0.68
C ARG A 328 -4.22 -34.60 0.50
N PHE A 329 -4.57 -33.32 0.61
CA PHE A 329 -5.94 -32.85 0.39
C PHE A 329 -6.39 -33.10 -1.04
N PHE A 330 -5.62 -32.74 -2.08
CA PHE A 330 -5.95 -33.02 -3.48
C PHE A 330 -6.03 -34.53 -3.78
N ALA A 331 -5.21 -35.35 -3.12
CA ALA A 331 -5.31 -36.81 -3.21
C ALA A 331 -6.58 -37.37 -2.54
N LEU A 332 -7.03 -36.76 -1.43
CA LEU A 332 -8.30 -37.09 -0.77
C LEU A 332 -9.52 -36.45 -1.46
N SER A 333 -9.36 -35.30 -2.12
CA SER A 333 -10.41 -34.52 -2.78
C SER A 333 -10.64 -34.92 -4.24
N GLY A 334 -9.97 -35.98 -4.74
CA GLY A 334 -10.50 -36.76 -5.86
C GLY A 334 -11.97 -37.21 -5.63
N TYR A 335 -12.45 -37.14 -4.38
CA TYR A 335 -13.85 -37.33 -3.97
C TYR A 335 -14.71 -36.05 -3.88
N LEU A 336 -14.16 -34.84 -3.93
CA LEU A 336 -14.88 -33.56 -3.79
C LEU A 336 -14.84 -32.73 -5.08
N GLN A 337 -15.03 -33.40 -6.22
CA GLN A 337 -14.90 -32.84 -7.56
C GLN A 337 -16.10 -31.98 -8.00
N SER A 338 -16.83 -31.31 -7.08
CA SER A 338 -18.10 -30.66 -7.44
C SER A 338 -18.21 -29.16 -7.14
N ARG A 339 -17.35 -28.52 -6.32
CA ARG A 339 -17.49 -27.07 -6.09
C ARG A 339 -16.18 -26.31 -6.01
N ALA A 340 -16.22 -25.10 -6.56
CA ALA A 340 -15.12 -24.20 -6.84
C ALA A 340 -14.43 -23.70 -5.56
N ILE A 341 -13.32 -24.34 -5.18
CA ILE A 341 -12.44 -23.81 -4.13
C ILE A 341 -11.62 -22.68 -4.75
N ARG A 342 -11.97 -21.42 -4.47
CA ARG A 342 -11.22 -20.25 -4.97
C ARG A 342 -10.12 -19.79 -4.02
N TYR A 343 -10.16 -20.11 -2.72
CA TYR A 343 -9.09 -19.82 -1.77
C TYR A 343 -9.04 -20.86 -0.64
N LEU A 344 -7.86 -21.37 -0.30
CA LEU A 344 -7.61 -22.25 0.85
C LEU A 344 -6.85 -21.47 1.92
N ILE A 345 -7.48 -21.21 3.07
CA ILE A 345 -6.82 -20.62 4.23
C ILE A 345 -6.64 -21.73 5.27
N MET A 346 -5.40 -22.16 5.51
CA MET A 346 -5.06 -23.13 6.56
C MET A 346 -4.81 -22.37 7.87
N GLN A 347 -5.80 -22.30 8.75
CA GLN A 347 -5.64 -21.73 10.09
C GLN A 347 -5.30 -22.81 11.14
N ARG A 348 -4.53 -22.40 12.16
CA ARG A 348 -4.09 -23.20 13.32
C ARG A 348 -5.09 -23.03 14.48
N ASN A 349 -5.16 -24.06 15.32
CA ASN A 349 -6.14 -24.27 16.38
C ASN A 349 -6.12 -23.19 17.50
N ASP A 350 -7.30 -22.68 17.88
CA ASP A 350 -7.57 -22.03 19.16
C ASP A 350 -7.91 -23.12 20.20
N THR A 351 -7.11 -23.23 21.25
CA THR A 351 -7.56 -23.86 22.50
C THR A 351 -7.22 -22.92 23.64
N SER A 352 -8.28 -22.34 24.19
CA SER A 352 -8.30 -21.62 25.46
C SER A 352 -7.89 -22.53 26.61
N SER A 353 -6.62 -22.47 27.00
CA SER A 353 -6.19 -22.79 28.36
C SER A 353 -4.94 -21.98 28.68
N VAL A 354 -5.15 -21.01 29.57
CA VAL A 354 -4.13 -20.15 30.18
C VAL A 354 -3.11 -21.01 30.91
N SER A 355 -1.91 -21.16 30.36
CA SER A 355 -0.64 -21.35 31.07
C SER A 355 0.49 -21.70 30.09
N GLU A 356 1.53 -20.87 30.06
CA GLU A 356 2.86 -21.15 29.48
C GLU A 356 2.91 -21.55 27.98
N GLY A 357 2.84 -20.54 27.11
CA GLY A 357 3.23 -20.69 25.71
C GLY A 357 2.93 -19.40 24.97
N VAL A 358 3.94 -18.78 24.38
CA VAL A 358 3.80 -17.60 23.51
C VAL A 358 2.78 -17.93 22.43
N VAL A 359 1.62 -17.27 22.50
CA VAL A 359 0.46 -17.51 21.65
C VAL A 359 0.77 -16.90 20.28
N LEU A 360 1.17 -17.76 19.35
CA LEU A 360 1.37 -17.50 17.91
C LEU A 360 0.03 -17.24 17.18
N GLU A 361 -0.89 -16.44 17.75
CA GLU A 361 -2.23 -16.17 17.16
C GLU A 361 -2.19 -15.13 16.02
N GLU A 362 -1.24 -14.18 16.02
CA GLU A 362 -1.30 -13.03 15.09
C GLU A 362 -0.48 -13.16 13.80
N VAL A 363 0.24 -14.27 13.62
CA VAL A 363 1.54 -14.22 12.92
C VAL A 363 1.52 -14.47 11.41
N LEU A 364 0.41 -14.88 10.78
CA LEU A 364 0.36 -15.03 9.31
C LEU A 364 -0.95 -14.50 8.75
N ALA A 365 -0.94 -13.17 8.57
CA ALA A 365 -2.06 -12.34 8.11
C ALA A 365 -3.23 -12.33 9.09
N GLU A 366 -3.73 -11.14 9.44
CA GLU A 366 -5.12 -11.04 9.87
C GLU A 366 -5.96 -11.83 8.86
N ALA A 367 -6.57 -12.94 9.29
CA ALA A 367 -7.77 -13.43 8.62
C ALA A 367 -8.70 -12.22 8.49
N PRO A 368 -9.46 -12.08 7.39
CA PRO A 368 -10.50 -11.08 7.37
C PRO A 368 -11.34 -11.30 8.63
N LYS A 369 -11.40 -10.30 9.52
CA LYS A 369 -12.31 -10.32 10.67
C LYS A 369 -13.72 -10.26 10.12
N TRP A 370 -14.23 -11.37 9.60
CA TRP A 370 -15.66 -11.52 9.44
C TRP A 370 -16.22 -11.58 10.86
N LYS A 371 -17.09 -10.64 11.20
CA LYS A 371 -18.00 -10.85 12.33
C LYS A 371 -18.74 -12.15 12.02
N VAL A 372 -18.35 -13.24 12.66
CA VAL A 372 -19.20 -14.42 12.78
C VAL A 372 -20.37 -13.97 13.64
N LEU A 373 -21.41 -13.47 12.98
CA LEU A 373 -22.71 -13.34 13.60
C LEU A 373 -23.16 -14.78 13.88
N ARG A 374 -22.94 -15.24 15.11
CA ARG A 374 -23.63 -16.43 15.62
C ARG A 374 -25.12 -16.10 15.52
N VAL A 375 -25.80 -16.68 14.55
CA VAL A 375 -27.25 -16.85 14.65
C VAL A 375 -27.44 -17.92 15.70
N SER A 376 -27.91 -17.50 16.86
CA SER A 376 -28.46 -18.39 17.88
C SER A 376 -29.73 -19.02 17.31
N GLU A 377 -29.76 -20.34 17.21
CA GLU A 377 -30.98 -21.13 17.38
C GLU A 377 -30.89 -21.88 18.70
#